data_AF-A0A358WAJ0-F1
#
_entry.id   AF-A0A358WAJ0-F1
#
_cell.length_a   1.000
_cell.length_b   1.000
_cell.length_c   1.000
_cell.angle_alpha   90.00
_cell.angle_beta   90.00
_cell.angle_gamma   90.00
#
_symmetry.space_group_name_H-M   'P 1'
#
loop_
_entity.id
_entity.type
_entity.pdbx_description
1 polymer ?
#
loop_
_entity_poly.entity_id
_entity_poly.type
_entity_poly.pdbx_seq_one_letter_code
_entity_poly.pdbx_strand_id
1 'polypeptide(L)'
;MKKIVLVILLVLVTAGIGLLLYMLLTRTTPVYAGSNSEIISDGSSFAVSASYYSGLDKAEVETALLDVQDGVEGALTAYDAILAKGTPVFNPTFSIALSDYGTGYFSVQGYAEDVPLDGQKQVGFYCADLTLNVYTDGNSKLISMRNIMPTELTRRNVTLPVIYDDALSATALLNDSTDFDMSLAFLDGKTSTTLTFEWTYNVRCSVPLNLSGLDEQTVSTDITFTNNNGVVTAAFAA
;
A
#
# COMPACT_ATOMS: atom_id res chain seq x y z
N MET A 1 14.56 -7.35 57.47
CA MET A 1 13.83 -7.96 56.32
C MET A 1 12.86 -6.99 55.65
N LYS A 2 11.81 -6.47 56.29
CA LYS A 2 10.80 -5.60 55.64
C LYS A 2 11.37 -4.37 54.91
N LYS A 3 12.35 -3.67 55.52
CA LYS A 3 13.00 -2.48 54.89
C LYS A 3 13.81 -2.83 53.63
N ILE A 4 14.46 -4.00 53.62
CA ILE A 4 15.28 -4.45 52.49
C ILE A 4 14.38 -4.87 51.32
N VAL A 5 13.29 -5.58 51.60
CA VAL A 5 12.28 -5.96 50.60
C VAL A 5 11.67 -4.70 49.95
N LEU A 6 11.38 -3.67 50.75
CA LEU A 6 10.79 -2.44 50.25
C LEU A 6 11.74 -1.66 49.32
N VAL A 7 13.05 -1.65 49.64
CA VAL A 7 14.08 -1.03 48.77
C VAL A 7 14.23 -1.80 47.45
N ILE A 8 14.25 -3.13 47.49
CA ILE A 8 14.34 -3.96 46.27
C ILE A 8 13.11 -3.75 45.38
N LEU A 9 11.92 -3.70 45.96
CA LEU A 9 10.68 -3.46 45.23
C LEU A 9 10.69 -2.09 44.56
N LEU A 10 11.16 -1.06 45.27
CA LEU A 10 11.28 0.29 44.71
C LEU A 10 12.21 0.31 43.50
N VAL A 11 13.40 -0.30 43.60
CA VAL A 11 14.39 -0.36 42.51
C VAL A 11 13.85 -1.10 41.29
N LEU A 12 13.14 -2.22 41.48
CA LEU A 12 12.51 -2.97 40.39
C LEU A 12 11.42 -2.16 39.69
N VAL A 13 10.64 -1.38 40.44
CA VAL A 13 9.60 -0.51 39.86
C VAL A 13 10.24 0.64 39.08
N THR A 14 11.27 1.31 39.59
CA THR A 14 11.94 2.38 38.82
C THR A 14 12.68 1.84 37.60
N ALA A 15 13.31 0.66 37.70
CA ALA A 15 13.94 0.02 36.55
C ALA A 15 12.91 -0.44 35.50
N GLY A 16 11.76 -0.97 35.93
CA GLY A 16 10.66 -1.34 35.05
C GLY A 16 10.04 -0.12 34.35
N ILE A 17 9.81 0.98 35.07
CA ILE A 17 9.33 2.24 34.51
C ILE A 17 10.38 2.86 33.57
N GLY A 18 11.66 2.82 33.95
CA GLY A 18 12.76 3.29 33.12
C GLY A 18 12.89 2.50 31.82
N LEU A 19 12.75 1.17 31.87
CA LEU A 19 12.74 0.31 30.69
C LEU A 19 11.50 0.56 29.82
N LEU A 20 10.33 0.73 30.42
CA LEU A 20 9.09 1.06 29.72
C LEU A 20 9.20 2.41 29.01
N LEU A 21 9.69 3.44 29.71
CA LEU A 21 9.93 4.77 29.15
C LEU A 21 10.98 4.72 28.06
N TYR A 22 12.08 3.97 28.25
CA TYR A 22 13.08 3.75 27.21
C TYR A 22 12.45 3.10 25.98
N MET A 23 11.68 2.02 26.14
CA MET A 23 10.97 1.38 25.03
C MET A 23 9.95 2.30 24.34
N LEU A 24 9.30 3.19 25.09
CA LEU A 24 8.38 4.20 24.54
C LEU A 24 9.12 5.33 23.82
N LEU A 25 10.30 5.73 24.31
CA LEU A 25 11.14 6.79 23.74
C LEU A 25 11.98 6.33 22.54
N THR A 26 12.34 5.04 22.49
CA THR A 26 13.10 4.43 21.38
C THR A 26 12.22 3.70 20.38
N ARG A 27 10.89 3.76 20.52
CA ARG A 27 9.95 3.34 19.47
C ARG A 27 10.04 4.33 18.33
N THR A 28 10.91 4.02 17.39
CA THR A 28 11.19 4.86 16.23
C THR A 28 9.95 4.92 15.35
N THR A 29 9.52 6.16 15.05
CA THR A 29 8.46 6.43 14.08
C THR A 29 8.84 5.76 12.76
N PRO A 30 7.94 4.96 12.17
CA PRO A 30 8.19 4.40 10.84
C PRO A 30 8.42 5.51 9.82
N VAL A 31 9.32 5.26 8.89
CA VAL A 31 9.66 6.14 7.78
C VAL A 31 9.28 5.43 6.49
N TYR A 32 8.58 6.14 5.61
CA TYR A 32 8.30 5.67 4.26
C TYR A 32 9.59 5.55 3.47
N ALA A 33 9.82 4.37 2.90
CA ALA A 33 11.03 3.97 2.19
C ALA A 33 10.71 3.63 0.72
N GLY A 34 9.81 4.40 0.12
CA GLY A 34 9.46 4.23 -1.29
C GLY A 34 8.47 3.11 -1.55
N SER A 35 8.10 3.02 -2.82
CA SER A 35 7.17 2.05 -3.36
C SER A 35 7.82 1.26 -4.48
N ASN A 36 7.45 0.00 -4.61
CA ASN A 36 7.89 -0.85 -5.70
C ASN A 36 6.68 -1.37 -6.49
N SER A 37 6.88 -1.59 -7.78
CA SER A 37 5.88 -2.17 -8.68
C SER A 37 6.47 -3.42 -9.32
N GLU A 38 5.74 -4.53 -9.27
CA GLU A 38 6.19 -5.84 -9.75
C GLU A 38 5.11 -6.53 -10.59
N ILE A 39 5.53 -7.26 -11.64
CA ILE A 39 4.67 -8.14 -12.42
C ILE A 39 4.78 -9.55 -11.81
N ILE A 40 3.70 -10.04 -11.20
CA ILE A 40 3.66 -11.30 -10.46
C ILE A 40 3.50 -12.51 -11.38
N SER A 41 2.79 -12.33 -12.50
CA SER A 41 2.55 -13.38 -13.49
C SER A 41 2.43 -12.75 -14.87
N ASP A 42 3.24 -13.21 -15.84
CA ASP A 42 3.25 -12.93 -17.29
C ASP A 42 2.23 -11.88 -17.80
N GLY A 43 2.30 -10.63 -17.28
CA GLY A 43 1.42 -9.53 -17.66
C GLY A 43 -0.07 -9.65 -17.27
N SER A 44 -0.44 -10.61 -16.42
CA SER A 44 -1.82 -10.83 -15.94
C SER A 44 -2.04 -10.46 -14.46
N SER A 45 -0.97 -10.30 -13.69
CA SER A 45 -1.04 -9.89 -12.28
C SER A 45 0.10 -8.96 -11.92
N PHE A 46 -0.22 -7.93 -11.15
CA PHE A 46 0.65 -6.83 -10.77
C PHE A 46 0.55 -6.63 -9.27
N ALA A 47 1.65 -6.29 -8.62
CA ALA A 47 1.68 -5.85 -7.23
C ALA A 47 2.34 -4.48 -7.16
N VAL A 48 1.78 -3.63 -6.31
CA VAL A 48 2.43 -2.39 -5.88
C VAL A 48 2.55 -2.45 -4.38
N SER A 49 3.75 -2.27 -3.85
CA SER A 49 3.97 -2.22 -2.41
C SER A 49 4.56 -0.89 -1.99
N ALA A 50 4.27 -0.48 -0.77
CA ALA A 50 4.99 0.61 -0.10
C ALA A 50 5.77 0.03 1.07
N SER A 51 7.01 0.46 1.26
CA SER A 51 7.86 -0.04 2.34
C SER A 51 7.96 0.98 3.48
N TYR A 52 7.87 0.50 4.72
CA TYR A 52 8.07 1.34 5.91
C TYR A 52 9.10 0.71 6.85
N TYR A 53 10.05 1.52 7.28
CA TYR A 53 11.18 1.11 8.12
C TYR A 53 11.22 1.90 9.42
N SER A 54 11.64 1.24 10.48
CA SER A 54 11.92 1.85 11.78
C SER A 54 13.43 2.06 11.95
N GLY A 55 13.82 3.10 12.68
CA GLY A 55 15.24 3.38 12.98
C GLY A 55 16.01 4.11 11.88
N LEU A 56 15.32 4.62 10.86
CA LEU A 56 15.89 5.47 9.82
C LEU A 56 15.68 6.95 10.12
N ASP A 57 16.59 7.79 9.61
CA ASP A 57 16.37 9.23 9.56
C ASP A 57 15.50 9.57 8.34
N LYS A 58 14.39 10.29 8.59
CA LYS A 58 13.41 10.61 7.55
C LYS A 58 14.00 11.48 6.44
N ALA A 59 14.80 12.49 6.79
CA ALA A 59 15.36 13.41 5.80
C ALA A 59 16.44 12.73 4.95
N GLU A 60 17.25 11.83 5.53
CA GLU A 60 18.22 11.00 4.81
C GLU A 60 17.51 10.10 3.77
N VAL A 61 16.42 9.44 4.17
CA VAL A 61 15.63 8.56 3.28
C VAL A 61 14.95 9.36 2.17
N GLU A 62 14.29 10.48 2.48
CA GLU A 62 13.61 11.31 1.48
C GLU A 62 14.58 11.86 0.44
N THR A 63 15.76 12.31 0.86
CA THR A 63 16.82 12.80 -0.04
C THR A 63 17.31 11.68 -0.96
N ALA A 64 17.61 10.51 -0.39
CA ALA A 64 18.12 9.39 -1.17
C ALA A 64 17.07 8.81 -2.14
N LEU A 65 15.79 8.79 -1.75
CA LEU A 65 14.69 8.42 -2.66
C LEU A 65 14.59 9.37 -3.85
N LEU A 66 14.73 10.69 -3.61
CA LEU A 66 14.73 11.68 -4.68
C LEU A 66 15.90 11.47 -5.64
N ASP A 67 17.11 11.24 -5.12
CA ASP A 67 18.30 10.94 -5.95
C ASP A 67 18.10 9.67 -6.80
N VAL A 68 17.44 8.65 -6.27
CA VAL A 68 17.09 7.42 -7.01
C VAL A 68 16.09 7.73 -8.13
N GLN A 69 15.06 8.54 -7.84
CA GLN A 69 14.05 8.95 -8.83
C GLN A 69 14.66 9.81 -9.95
N ASP A 70 15.60 10.69 -9.60
CA ASP A 70 16.31 11.55 -10.54
C ASP A 70 17.41 10.80 -11.33
N GLY A 71 17.63 9.51 -11.04
CA GLY A 71 18.59 8.67 -11.75
C GLY A 71 20.04 9.06 -11.48
N VAL A 72 20.34 9.61 -10.31
CA VAL A 72 21.70 10.00 -9.92
C VAL A 72 22.60 8.76 -9.84
N GLU A 73 23.78 8.84 -10.44
CA GLU A 73 24.73 7.72 -10.49
C GLU A 73 25.12 7.26 -9.07
N GLY A 74 24.94 5.97 -8.79
CA GLY A 74 25.24 5.38 -7.47
C GLY A 74 24.17 5.59 -6.39
N ALA A 75 23.09 6.32 -6.69
CA ALA A 75 22.02 6.61 -5.72
C ALA A 75 21.35 5.34 -5.18
N LEU A 76 21.11 4.34 -6.02
CA LEU A 76 20.51 3.07 -5.59
C LEU A 76 21.38 2.36 -4.53
N THR A 77 22.70 2.30 -4.74
CA THR A 77 23.61 1.68 -3.77
C THR A 77 23.69 2.46 -2.46
N ALA A 78 23.67 3.80 -2.54
CA ALA A 78 23.62 4.64 -1.35
C ALA A 78 22.30 4.45 -0.58
N TYR A 79 21.19 4.36 -1.31
CA TYR A 79 19.86 4.10 -0.78
C TYR A 79 19.78 2.74 -0.07
N ASP A 80 20.27 1.67 -0.70
CA ASP A 80 20.33 0.34 -0.09
C ASP A 80 21.15 0.34 1.21
N ALA A 81 22.26 1.09 1.24
CA ALA A 81 23.08 1.23 2.45
C ALA A 81 22.38 2.00 3.57
N ILE A 82 21.48 2.93 3.25
CA ILE A 82 20.61 3.62 4.22
C ILE A 82 19.58 2.62 4.76
N LEU A 83 18.88 1.91 3.88
CA LEU A 83 17.87 0.93 4.29
C LEU A 83 18.43 -0.19 5.17
N ALA A 84 19.67 -0.61 4.92
CA ALA A 84 20.37 -1.60 5.74
C ALA A 84 20.59 -1.19 7.21
N LYS A 85 20.49 0.11 7.54
CA LYS A 85 20.56 0.60 8.92
C LYS A 85 19.24 0.42 9.68
N GLY A 86 18.13 0.32 8.95
CA GLY A 86 16.78 0.27 9.49
C GLY A 86 16.25 -1.14 9.64
N THR A 87 15.14 -1.26 10.35
CA THR A 87 14.39 -2.51 10.46
C THR A 87 13.06 -2.35 9.74
N PRO A 88 12.74 -3.21 8.75
CA PRO A 88 11.46 -3.15 8.07
C PRO A 88 10.31 -3.48 9.03
N VAL A 89 9.19 -2.76 8.96
CA VAL A 89 8.08 -2.89 9.93
C VAL A 89 6.69 -3.05 9.31
N PHE A 90 6.46 -2.50 8.11
CA PHE A 90 5.16 -2.54 7.46
C PHE A 90 5.34 -2.46 5.94
N ASN A 91 4.60 -3.29 5.19
CA ASN A 91 4.65 -3.34 3.73
C ASN A 91 3.28 -3.69 3.15
N PRO A 92 2.36 -2.71 3.09
CA PRO A 92 1.10 -2.91 2.40
C PRO A 92 1.38 -3.20 0.92
N THR A 93 0.76 -4.26 0.43
CA THR A 93 0.84 -4.71 -0.96
C THR A 93 -0.54 -4.65 -1.57
N PHE A 94 -0.65 -3.96 -2.69
CA PHE A 94 -1.85 -3.81 -3.48
C PHE A 94 -1.71 -4.64 -4.75
N SER A 95 -2.46 -5.73 -4.80
CA SER A 95 -2.43 -6.67 -5.91
C SER A 95 -3.55 -6.33 -6.89
N ILE A 96 -3.24 -6.42 -8.19
CA ILE A 96 -4.18 -6.26 -9.29
C ILE A 96 -4.03 -7.46 -10.22
N ALA A 97 -5.11 -8.21 -10.42
CA ALA A 97 -5.22 -9.26 -11.41
C ALA A 97 -6.14 -8.82 -12.55
N LEU A 98 -5.74 -9.14 -13.76
CA LEU A 98 -6.41 -8.73 -14.99
C LEU A 98 -6.95 -9.97 -15.71
N SER A 99 -8.19 -9.87 -16.19
CA SER A 99 -8.83 -10.93 -16.96
C SER A 99 -9.53 -10.33 -18.18
N ASP A 100 -9.23 -10.90 -19.35
CA ASP A 100 -9.88 -10.56 -20.62
C ASP A 100 -11.11 -11.44 -20.83
N TYR A 101 -12.26 -10.83 -21.11
CA TYR A 101 -13.49 -11.54 -21.47
C TYR A 101 -13.74 -11.58 -22.98
N GLY A 102 -12.81 -11.06 -23.78
CA GLY A 102 -12.95 -10.84 -25.21
C GLY A 102 -13.78 -9.59 -25.51
N THR A 103 -13.76 -9.15 -26.77
CA THR A 103 -14.59 -8.05 -27.30
C THR A 103 -14.32 -6.64 -26.72
N GLY A 104 -13.16 -6.43 -26.08
CA GLY A 104 -12.76 -5.12 -25.55
C GLY A 104 -13.30 -4.81 -24.16
N TYR A 105 -13.76 -5.83 -23.42
CA TYR A 105 -14.19 -5.77 -22.03
C TYR A 105 -13.21 -6.52 -21.12
N PHE A 106 -12.89 -5.93 -19.97
CA PHE A 106 -11.91 -6.48 -19.02
C PHE A 106 -12.50 -6.53 -17.62
N SER A 107 -12.18 -7.56 -16.84
CA SER A 107 -12.26 -7.49 -15.38
C SER A 107 -10.88 -7.18 -14.81
N VAL A 108 -10.91 -6.30 -13.84
CA VAL A 108 -9.79 -5.96 -12.97
C VAL A 108 -10.24 -6.34 -11.58
N GLN A 109 -9.56 -7.30 -10.99
CA GLN A 109 -9.73 -7.66 -9.59
C GLN A 109 -8.51 -7.18 -8.84
N GLY A 110 -8.67 -6.81 -7.59
CA GLY A 110 -7.52 -6.51 -6.76
C GLY A 110 -7.84 -6.60 -5.30
N TYR A 111 -6.78 -6.63 -4.50
CA TYR A 111 -6.89 -6.67 -3.06
C TYR A 111 -5.72 -5.94 -2.41
N ALA A 112 -5.91 -5.50 -1.17
CA ALA A 112 -4.85 -4.96 -0.32
C ALA A 112 -4.50 -5.94 0.80
N GLU A 113 -3.22 -6.27 0.94
CA GLU A 113 -2.71 -7.09 2.03
C GLU A 113 -1.67 -6.34 2.84
N ASP A 114 -1.81 -6.39 4.15
CA ASP A 114 -0.83 -5.88 5.10
C ASP A 114 0.26 -6.94 5.33
N VAL A 115 1.19 -7.09 4.38
CA VAL A 115 2.22 -8.15 4.45
C VAL A 115 3.42 -7.68 5.29
N PRO A 116 3.97 -8.50 6.20
CA PRO A 116 5.26 -8.24 6.79
C PRO A 116 6.38 -8.46 5.76
N LEU A 117 7.35 -7.54 5.71
CA LEU A 117 8.60 -7.75 4.98
C LEU A 117 9.34 -9.00 5.53
N ASP A 118 9.77 -9.88 4.64
CA ASP A 118 10.55 -11.09 4.92
C ASP A 118 9.97 -12.07 5.96
N GLY A 119 8.63 -12.20 6.04
CA GLY A 119 7.97 -13.16 6.94
C GLY A 119 8.23 -12.89 8.44
N GLN A 120 8.70 -11.68 8.78
CA GLN A 120 8.89 -11.22 10.14
C GLN A 120 7.53 -11.02 10.84
N LYS A 121 7.48 -11.08 12.18
CA LYS A 121 6.25 -10.76 12.90
C LYS A 121 5.98 -9.25 12.86
N GLN A 122 5.07 -8.84 11.98
CA GLN A 122 4.37 -7.56 12.11
C GLN A 122 3.70 -7.52 13.49
N VAL A 123 3.87 -6.43 14.24
CA VAL A 123 3.02 -6.20 15.43
C VAL A 123 2.05 -5.09 15.12
N GLY A 124 0.97 -5.46 14.42
CA GLY A 124 -0.28 -4.71 14.39
C GLY A 124 -0.30 -3.44 13.55
N PHE A 125 0.58 -3.27 12.57
CA PHE A 125 0.42 -2.23 11.56
C PHE A 125 -0.67 -2.61 10.56
N TYR A 126 -1.43 -1.63 10.08
CA TYR A 126 -2.47 -1.83 9.07
C TYR A 126 -2.78 -0.52 8.32
N CYS A 127 -3.30 -0.64 7.10
CA CYS A 127 -3.90 0.46 6.36
C CYS A 127 -5.28 0.79 6.93
N ALA A 128 -5.47 2.00 7.45
CA ALA A 128 -6.77 2.53 7.84
C ALA A 128 -7.25 3.57 6.82
N ASP A 129 -8.56 3.77 6.73
CA ASP A 129 -9.17 4.72 5.79
C ASP A 129 -8.75 4.48 4.32
N LEU A 130 -8.50 3.21 3.98
CA LEU A 130 -8.04 2.79 2.68
C LEU A 130 -9.09 3.10 1.61
N THR A 131 -8.68 3.89 0.64
CA THR A 131 -9.47 4.30 -0.51
C THR A 131 -8.69 3.99 -1.78
N LEU A 132 -9.35 3.36 -2.74
CA LEU A 132 -8.85 3.17 -4.09
C LEU A 132 -9.53 4.18 -5.02
N ASN A 133 -8.74 5.00 -5.69
CA ASN A 133 -9.15 5.78 -6.84
C ASN A 133 -8.62 5.13 -8.11
N VAL A 134 -9.46 5.03 -9.13
CA VAL A 134 -9.08 4.56 -10.46
C VAL A 134 -9.40 5.65 -11.46
N TYR A 135 -8.45 5.92 -12.35
CA TYR A 135 -8.61 6.88 -13.45
C TYR A 135 -8.29 6.21 -14.78
N THR A 136 -8.99 6.61 -15.84
CA THR A 136 -8.67 6.21 -17.22
C THR A 136 -8.09 7.38 -17.99
N ASP A 137 -7.21 7.09 -18.94
CA ASP A 137 -6.63 8.05 -19.88
C ASP A 137 -7.64 8.62 -20.91
N GLY A 138 -8.93 8.26 -20.80
CA GLY A 138 -9.97 8.64 -21.76
C GLY A 138 -10.09 7.72 -22.97
N ASN A 139 -9.26 6.69 -23.12
CA ASN A 139 -9.41 5.66 -24.17
C ASN A 139 -10.32 4.49 -23.75
N SER A 140 -10.75 4.47 -22.49
CA SER A 140 -11.72 3.51 -21.95
C SER A 140 -12.73 4.15 -21.01
N LYS A 141 -13.83 3.43 -20.75
CA LYS A 141 -14.86 3.79 -19.77
C LYS A 141 -14.99 2.70 -18.73
N LEU A 142 -15.12 3.13 -17.47
CA LEU A 142 -15.46 2.24 -16.37
C LEU A 142 -16.94 1.88 -16.46
N ILE A 143 -17.25 0.59 -16.46
CA ILE A 143 -18.62 0.06 -16.60
C ILE A 143 -19.21 -0.23 -15.22
N SER A 144 -18.43 -0.85 -14.37
CA SER A 144 -18.86 -1.29 -13.05
C SER A 144 -17.68 -1.36 -12.10
N MET A 145 -17.96 -1.14 -10.81
CA MET A 145 -17.01 -1.34 -9.73
C MET A 145 -17.79 -1.82 -8.49
N ARG A 146 -17.25 -2.82 -7.81
CA ARG A 146 -17.83 -3.37 -6.58
C ARG A 146 -16.72 -3.78 -5.62
N ASN A 147 -16.99 -3.63 -4.33
CA ASN A 147 -16.18 -4.25 -3.28
C ASN A 147 -16.61 -5.72 -3.13
N ILE A 148 -15.64 -6.63 -3.00
CA ILE A 148 -15.91 -8.04 -2.76
C ILE A 148 -16.01 -8.24 -1.25
N MET A 149 -17.23 -8.34 -0.74
CA MET A 149 -17.45 -8.48 0.70
C MET A 149 -16.83 -9.80 1.21
N PRO A 150 -16.11 -9.77 2.35
CA PRO A 150 -15.67 -11.00 3.00
C PRO A 150 -16.90 -11.86 3.34
N THR A 151 -16.74 -13.18 3.25
CA THR A 151 -17.80 -14.18 3.42
C THR A 151 -18.41 -14.21 4.83
N GLU A 152 -17.90 -13.43 5.79
CA GLU A 152 -18.46 -13.33 7.13
C GLU A 152 -19.71 -12.44 7.16
N LEU A 153 -20.83 -13.05 7.59
CA LEU A 153 -22.21 -12.53 7.64
C LEU A 153 -22.43 -11.29 8.53
N THR A 154 -21.40 -10.56 8.96
CA THR A 154 -21.59 -9.28 9.64
C THR A 154 -21.76 -8.19 8.60
N ARG A 155 -23.02 -7.85 8.32
CA ARG A 155 -23.39 -6.69 7.50
C ARG A 155 -22.80 -5.43 8.12
N ARG A 156 -21.62 -5.02 7.65
CA ARG A 156 -21.08 -3.69 7.89
C ARG A 156 -21.77 -2.69 6.98
N ASN A 157 -21.83 -1.42 7.39
CA ASN A 157 -22.28 -0.35 6.52
C ASN A 157 -21.22 -0.14 5.44
N VAL A 158 -21.31 -0.89 4.35
CA VAL A 158 -20.38 -0.77 3.24
C VAL A 158 -20.78 0.43 2.38
N THR A 159 -19.87 1.38 2.21
CA THR A 159 -20.00 2.41 1.20
C THR A 159 -19.77 1.78 -0.16
N LEU A 160 -20.75 1.91 -1.06
CA LEU A 160 -20.63 1.40 -2.41
C LEU A 160 -19.60 2.23 -3.20
N PRO A 161 -18.82 1.60 -4.08
CA PRO A 161 -18.00 2.33 -5.03
C PRO A 161 -18.83 3.30 -5.88
N VAL A 162 -18.22 4.42 -6.23
CA VAL A 162 -18.82 5.46 -7.06
C VAL A 162 -18.06 5.54 -8.36
N ILE A 163 -18.76 5.43 -9.49
CA ILE A 163 -18.25 5.80 -10.81
C ILE A 163 -18.79 7.20 -11.11
N TYR A 164 -17.92 8.14 -11.46
CA TYR A 164 -18.33 9.52 -11.74
C TYR A 164 -19.05 9.64 -13.09
N ASP A 165 -19.78 10.73 -13.33
CA ASP A 165 -20.71 10.90 -14.45
C ASP A 165 -20.09 10.67 -15.84
N ASP A 166 -18.80 10.96 -15.99
CA ASP A 166 -18.07 10.75 -17.24
C ASP A 166 -17.53 9.32 -17.39
N ALA A 167 -17.63 8.48 -16.36
CA ALA A 167 -17.06 7.13 -16.29
C ALA A 167 -15.56 7.06 -16.65
N LEU A 168 -14.82 8.15 -16.42
CA LEU A 168 -13.35 8.21 -16.54
C LEU A 168 -12.65 7.99 -15.21
N SER A 169 -13.41 8.00 -14.11
CA SER A 169 -12.87 7.74 -12.79
C SER A 169 -13.86 7.02 -11.89
N ALA A 170 -13.33 6.31 -10.90
CA ALA A 170 -14.10 5.68 -9.85
C ALA A 170 -13.36 5.73 -8.52
N THR A 171 -14.12 5.69 -7.43
CA THR A 171 -13.60 5.63 -6.06
C THR A 171 -14.28 4.48 -5.31
N ALA A 172 -13.48 3.69 -4.59
CA ALA A 172 -13.95 2.64 -3.69
C ALA A 172 -13.31 2.79 -2.31
N LEU A 173 -14.12 2.74 -1.25
CA LEU A 173 -13.62 2.64 0.12
C LEU A 173 -13.40 1.17 0.46
N LEU A 174 -12.16 0.78 0.77
CA LEU A 174 -11.75 -0.60 0.99
C LEU A 174 -11.55 -0.96 2.48
N ASN A 175 -12.03 -0.10 3.39
CA ASN A 175 -11.90 -0.29 4.85
C ASN A 175 -12.50 -1.60 5.39
N ASP A 176 -13.62 -2.03 4.82
CA ASP A 176 -14.38 -3.21 5.27
C ASP A 176 -14.29 -4.40 4.31
N SER A 177 -13.61 -4.20 3.19
CA SER A 177 -13.42 -5.15 2.10
C SER A 177 -12.17 -4.68 1.36
N THR A 178 -11.05 -5.36 1.61
CA THR A 178 -9.76 -5.07 0.95
C THR A 178 -9.80 -5.34 -0.54
N ASP A 179 -10.85 -6.01 -1.01
CA ASP A 179 -10.95 -6.64 -2.31
C ASP A 179 -11.95 -5.88 -3.18
N PHE A 180 -11.65 -5.75 -4.47
CA PHE A 180 -12.55 -5.13 -5.45
C PHE A 180 -12.59 -5.92 -6.75
N ASP A 181 -13.67 -5.70 -7.49
CA ASP A 181 -13.86 -6.17 -8.86
C ASP A 181 -14.43 -5.01 -9.68
N MET A 182 -13.80 -4.75 -10.81
CA MET A 182 -14.11 -3.66 -11.70
C MET A 182 -14.19 -4.19 -13.13
N SER A 183 -15.05 -3.60 -13.94
CA SER A 183 -15.06 -3.85 -15.38
C SER A 183 -14.94 -2.56 -16.18
N LEU A 184 -14.24 -2.62 -17.31
CA LEU A 184 -14.06 -1.50 -18.23
C LEU A 184 -14.20 -1.92 -19.68
N ALA A 185 -14.51 -0.96 -20.56
CA ALA A 185 -14.50 -1.16 -22.00
C ALA A 185 -13.66 -0.11 -22.73
N PHE A 186 -12.96 -0.55 -23.77
CA PHE A 186 -12.24 0.35 -24.67
C PHE A 186 -13.23 1.13 -25.54
N LEU A 187 -12.91 2.38 -25.83
CA LEU A 187 -13.69 3.17 -26.78
C LEU A 187 -13.44 2.70 -28.21
N ASP A 188 -14.41 2.96 -29.09
CA ASP A 188 -14.35 2.57 -30.50
C ASP A 188 -13.05 3.04 -31.18
N GLY A 189 -12.38 2.11 -31.86
CA GLY A 189 -11.12 2.38 -32.57
C GLY A 189 -9.89 2.50 -31.68
N LYS A 190 -10.02 2.37 -30.35
CA LYS A 190 -8.88 2.32 -29.43
C LYS A 190 -8.37 0.90 -29.28
N THR A 191 -7.06 0.75 -29.36
CA THR A 191 -6.36 -0.52 -29.14
C THR A 191 -5.57 -0.53 -27.84
N SER A 192 -5.54 0.57 -27.10
CA SER A 192 -4.87 0.66 -25.81
C SER A 192 -5.52 1.71 -24.90
N THR A 193 -5.43 1.48 -23.60
CA THR A 193 -5.84 2.43 -22.55
C THR A 193 -4.91 2.26 -21.35
N THR A 194 -4.60 3.37 -20.68
CA THR A 194 -3.89 3.37 -19.40
C THR A 194 -4.87 3.61 -18.26
N LEU A 195 -4.75 2.80 -17.21
CA LEU A 195 -5.45 2.98 -15.95
C LEU A 195 -4.44 3.41 -14.90
N THR A 196 -4.76 4.47 -14.17
CA THR A 196 -4.05 4.88 -12.96
C THR A 196 -4.80 4.32 -11.77
N PHE A 197 -4.12 3.52 -10.96
CA PHE A 197 -4.61 3.06 -9.67
C PHE A 197 -3.90 3.85 -8.57
N GLU A 198 -4.67 4.48 -7.70
CA GLU A 198 -4.16 5.29 -6.60
C GLU A 198 -4.81 4.82 -5.30
N TRP A 199 -4.00 4.28 -4.39
CA TRP A 199 -4.41 3.93 -3.05
C TRP A 199 -4.01 5.03 -2.09
N THR A 200 -4.99 5.55 -1.36
CA THR A 200 -4.77 6.50 -0.27
C THR A 200 -5.15 5.83 1.05
N TYR A 201 -4.30 5.97 2.07
CA TYR A 201 -4.52 5.34 3.37
C TYR A 201 -3.76 6.05 4.48
N ASN A 202 -4.21 5.81 5.70
CA ASN A 202 -3.53 6.17 6.92
C ASN A 202 -2.78 4.96 7.46
N VAL A 203 -1.50 5.09 7.82
CA VAL A 203 -0.80 4.03 8.54
C VAL A 203 -1.24 4.07 10.00
N ARG A 204 -1.74 2.94 10.49
CA ARG A 204 -2.10 2.77 11.90
C ARG A 204 -1.35 1.60 12.50
N CYS A 205 -1.28 1.60 13.82
CA CYS A 205 -0.71 0.51 14.59
C CYS A 205 -1.63 0.23 15.79
N SER A 206 -1.91 -1.05 16.05
CA SER A 206 -2.63 -1.52 17.24
C SER A 206 -1.90 -1.24 18.55
N VAL A 207 -0.64 -0.83 18.45
CA VAL A 207 0.23 -0.47 19.56
C VAL A 207 0.44 1.05 19.54
N PRO A 208 0.44 1.74 20.70
CA PRO A 208 0.69 3.18 20.75
C PRO A 208 2.11 3.49 20.28
N LEU A 209 2.20 4.04 19.08
CA LEU A 209 3.40 4.54 18.41
C LEU A 209 3.17 5.99 17.98
N ASN A 210 4.25 6.77 17.91
CA ASN A 210 4.17 8.06 17.22
C ASN A 210 4.17 7.79 15.71
N LEU A 211 3.04 8.02 15.06
CA LEU A 211 2.82 7.85 13.62
C LEU A 211 2.62 9.19 12.91
N SER A 212 3.06 10.29 13.52
CA SER A 212 2.93 11.64 12.93
C SER A 212 3.55 11.68 11.54
N GLY A 213 2.78 12.20 10.57
CA GLY A 213 3.19 12.29 9.18
C GLY A 213 3.05 10.99 8.36
N LEU A 214 2.35 9.98 8.90
CA LEU A 214 1.95 8.77 8.17
C LEU A 214 0.43 8.71 7.90
N ASP A 215 -0.22 9.87 7.93
CA ASP A 215 -1.59 10.07 7.45
C ASP A 215 -1.56 10.36 5.95
N GLU A 216 -2.64 10.05 5.24
CA GLU A 216 -2.85 10.39 3.83
C GLU A 216 -1.71 9.91 2.91
N GLN A 217 -1.13 8.75 3.23
CA GLN A 217 -0.13 8.11 2.39
C GLN A 217 -0.77 7.75 1.06
N THR A 218 -0.04 7.99 -0.02
CA THR A 218 -0.52 7.73 -1.38
C THR A 218 0.47 6.82 -2.09
N VAL A 219 -0.04 5.77 -2.70
CA VAL A 219 0.71 4.87 -3.58
C VAL A 219 -0.05 4.80 -4.89
N SER A 220 0.64 5.01 -6.01
CA SER A 220 0.02 4.98 -7.33
C SER A 220 0.81 4.14 -8.30
N THR A 221 0.11 3.54 -9.26
CA THR A 221 0.72 2.88 -10.41
C THR A 221 -0.14 3.09 -11.65
N ASP A 222 0.54 3.12 -12.79
CA ASP A 222 -0.11 3.19 -14.10
C ASP A 222 0.07 1.86 -14.81
N ILE A 223 -1.03 1.26 -15.25
CA ILE A 223 -1.03 0.00 -16.01
C ILE A 223 -1.63 0.28 -17.38
N THR A 224 -0.84 0.05 -18.42
CA THR A 224 -1.25 0.19 -19.81
C THR A 224 -1.70 -1.16 -20.36
N PHE A 225 -2.92 -1.18 -20.85
CA PHE A 225 -3.55 -2.32 -21.50
C PHE A 225 -3.46 -2.13 -23.01
N THR A 226 -3.07 -3.17 -23.74
CA THR A 226 -3.01 -3.15 -25.20
C THR A 226 -3.76 -4.36 -25.75
N ASN A 227 -4.77 -4.11 -26.56
CA ASN A 227 -5.54 -5.11 -27.29
C ASN A 227 -4.98 -5.28 -28.71
N ASN A 228 -4.36 -6.43 -28.95
CA ASN A 228 -3.84 -6.85 -30.24
C ASN A 228 -4.74 -7.93 -30.84
N ASN A 229 -5.77 -7.51 -31.59
CA ASN A 229 -6.69 -8.39 -32.31
C ASN A 229 -7.40 -9.44 -31.41
N GLY A 230 -7.84 -9.03 -30.22
CA GLY A 230 -8.54 -9.90 -29.27
C GLY A 230 -7.64 -10.62 -28.28
N VAL A 231 -6.34 -10.30 -28.28
CA VAL A 231 -5.39 -10.70 -27.22
C VAL A 231 -4.97 -9.46 -26.48
N VAL A 232 -5.23 -9.41 -25.17
CA VAL A 232 -4.87 -8.27 -24.34
C VAL A 232 -3.65 -8.55 -23.48
N THR A 233 -2.70 -7.63 -23.55
CA THR A 233 -1.48 -7.60 -22.74
C THR A 233 -1.49 -6.38 -21.85
N ALA A 234 -0.96 -6.49 -20.64
CA ALA A 234 -0.77 -5.36 -19.75
C ALA A 234 0.71 -5.24 -19.34
N ALA A 235 1.12 -3.99 -19.09
CA ALA A 235 2.43 -3.66 -18.56
C ALA A 235 2.33 -2.38 -17.72
N PHE A 236 3.28 -2.18 -16.81
CA PHE A 236 3.43 -0.86 -16.19
C PHE A 236 3.69 0.18 -17.27
N ALA A 237 3.08 1.36 -17.14
CA ALA A 237 3.40 2.48 -17.99
C ALA A 237 4.88 2.89 -17.79
N ALA A 238 5.52 3.34 -18.87
CA ALA A 238 6.91 3.78 -18.88
C ALA A 238 7.02 5.28 -18.56
#